data_AF-A0A7Y2YTB0-F1
#
_entry.id   AF-A0A7Y2YTB0-F1
#
_cell.length_a   1.000
_cell.length_b   1.000
_cell.length_c   1.000
_cell.angle_alpha   90.00
_cell.angle_beta   90.00
_cell.angle_gamma   90.00
#
_symmetry.space_group_name_H-M   'P 1'
#
loop_
_entity.id
_entity.type
_entity.pdbx_description
1 polymer ?
#
loop_
_entity_poly.entity_id
_entity_poly.type
_entity_poly.pdbx_seq_one_letter_code
_entity_poly.pdbx_strand_id
1 'polypeptide(L)'
;RARRVWYDLVPFLVIAMLTLFIYAMTGSPAWAAITLTMMSGWELLMRLGVIHRDKQIPVLLIMAGIMLSTLHQSSLGTLFLISDKLLPVWYSAFLPAMFFLSAVLVAPATVILESLWSSRAFGRETETRLLYRLSRLMPVFIGLYLLLRTADVVIGGRVLDTVSVTPESMWWWLEIMLLIGALSVFATPELSHRTGGLLVGALLAVAGLVVNRTGVAMVGMSVPEYAAYVPAWSEVVITAGIFSIAILAYRSIATWFPVFAEGPVGLVQQEKPEPMAAAVARSRTEPEPQGG
;
A
#
# COMPACT_ATOMS: atom_id res chain seq x y z
N ARG A 1 -20.05 28.00 -3.67
CA ARG A 1 -18.88 28.92 -3.46
C ARG A 1 -17.74 28.21 -2.71
N ALA A 2 -17.99 27.64 -1.52
CA ALA A 2 -16.98 26.92 -0.72
C ALA A 2 -16.26 25.79 -1.48
N ARG A 3 -16.99 24.96 -2.24
CA ARG A 3 -16.40 23.88 -3.05
C ARG A 3 -15.40 24.38 -4.12
N ARG A 4 -15.66 25.53 -4.74
CA ARG A 4 -14.76 26.12 -5.75
C ARG A 4 -13.48 26.62 -5.09
N VAL A 5 -13.62 27.36 -4.00
CA VAL A 5 -12.51 27.85 -3.17
C VAL A 5 -11.63 26.70 -2.68
N TRP A 6 -12.24 25.59 -2.25
CA TRP A 6 -11.52 24.37 -1.87
C TRP A 6 -10.66 23.82 -3.00
N TYR A 7 -11.23 23.59 -4.20
CA TYR A 7 -10.46 23.08 -5.34
C TYR A 7 -9.35 24.02 -5.82
N ASP A 8 -9.52 25.32 -5.62
CA ASP A 8 -8.51 26.32 -5.97
C ASP A 8 -7.36 26.37 -4.94
N LEU A 9 -7.64 26.07 -3.66
CA LEU A 9 -6.68 26.08 -2.55
C LEU A 9 -5.92 24.77 -2.36
N VAL A 10 -6.58 23.62 -2.54
CA VAL A 10 -5.99 22.29 -2.30
C VAL A 10 -4.62 22.10 -2.97
N PRO A 11 -4.41 22.49 -4.25
CA PRO A 11 -3.10 22.33 -4.87
C PRO A 11 -1.99 23.06 -4.11
N PHE A 12 -2.22 24.31 -3.71
CA PHE A 12 -1.22 25.08 -2.97
C PHE A 12 -0.94 24.51 -1.59
N LEU A 13 -1.99 24.01 -0.91
CA LEU A 13 -1.83 23.35 0.39
C LEU A 13 -0.98 22.08 0.25
N VAL A 14 -1.24 21.28 -0.78
CA VAL A 14 -0.45 20.07 -1.09
C VAL A 14 1.01 20.43 -1.40
N ILE A 15 1.25 21.46 -2.22
CA ILE A 15 2.60 21.93 -2.55
C ILE A 15 3.34 22.37 -1.28
N ALA A 16 2.69 23.18 -0.44
CA ALA A 16 3.29 23.67 0.80
C ALA A 16 3.60 22.52 1.76
N MET A 17 2.66 21.59 1.95
CA MET A 17 2.84 20.43 2.82
C MET A 17 3.96 19.51 2.32
N LEU A 18 4.02 19.23 1.02
CA LEU A 18 5.09 18.42 0.44
C LEU A 18 6.45 19.09 0.52
N THR A 19 6.52 20.39 0.25
CA THR A 19 7.75 21.17 0.35
C THR A 19 8.28 21.13 1.78
N LEU A 20 7.40 21.38 2.76
CA LEU A 20 7.74 21.29 4.17
C LEU A 20 8.20 19.89 4.57
N PHE A 21 7.50 18.85 4.09
CA PHE A 21 7.84 17.47 4.38
C PHE A 21 9.22 17.09 3.80
N ILE A 22 9.52 17.47 2.56
CA ILE A 22 10.82 17.23 1.94
C ILE A 22 11.92 17.97 2.70
N TYR A 23 11.67 19.22 3.10
CA TYR A 23 12.62 19.96 3.93
C TYR A 23 12.88 19.24 5.26
N ALA A 24 11.82 18.80 5.95
CA ALA A 24 11.94 18.09 7.22
C ALA A 24 12.71 16.76 7.09
N MET A 25 12.50 16.02 6.00
CA MET A 25 13.16 14.73 5.78
C MET A 25 14.60 14.86 5.27
N THR A 26 14.91 15.88 4.47
CA THR A 26 16.24 16.04 3.85
C THR A 26 17.15 17.00 4.61
N GLY A 27 16.59 17.87 5.45
CA GLY A 27 17.31 18.99 6.08
C GLY A 27 17.88 20.01 5.08
N SER A 28 17.57 19.87 3.78
CA SER A 28 18.20 20.64 2.71
C SER A 28 17.23 21.67 2.13
N PRO A 29 17.51 22.98 2.27
CA PRO A 29 16.67 24.02 1.68
C PRO A 29 16.70 23.99 0.14
N ALA A 30 17.79 23.48 -0.46
CA ALA A 30 17.92 23.37 -1.91
C ALA A 30 16.89 22.39 -2.49
N TRP A 31 16.76 21.19 -1.91
CA TRP A 31 15.77 20.21 -2.36
C TRP A 31 14.33 20.67 -2.13
N ALA A 32 14.08 21.38 -1.04
CA ALA A 32 12.78 22.01 -0.77
C ALA A 32 12.45 23.07 -1.84
N ALA A 33 13.39 23.97 -2.16
CA ALA A 33 13.21 25.01 -3.17
C ALA A 33 12.99 24.42 -4.57
N ILE A 34 13.75 23.38 -4.96
CA ILE A 34 13.57 22.67 -6.23
C ILE A 34 12.16 22.09 -6.31
N THR A 35 11.70 21.40 -5.26
CA THR A 35 10.37 20.78 -5.25
C THR A 35 9.27 21.84 -5.31
N LEU A 36 9.36 22.90 -4.51
CA LEU A 36 8.42 24.01 -4.54
C LEU A 36 8.32 24.62 -5.94
N THR A 37 9.47 24.93 -6.55
CA THR A 37 9.53 25.54 -7.87
C THR A 37 8.94 24.61 -8.93
N MET A 38 9.31 23.33 -8.91
CA MET A 38 8.82 22.33 -9.85
C MET A 38 7.30 22.14 -9.74
N MET A 39 6.77 21.98 -8.51
CA MET A 39 5.33 21.76 -8.31
C MET A 39 4.49 23.02 -8.55
N SER A 40 4.98 24.20 -8.17
CA SER A 40 4.33 25.48 -8.49
C SER A 40 4.35 25.76 -9.98
N GLY A 41 5.46 25.47 -10.68
CA GLY A 41 5.54 25.56 -12.13
C GLY A 41 4.55 24.63 -12.83
N TRP A 42 4.42 23.40 -12.35
CA TRP A 42 3.44 22.45 -12.84
C TRP A 42 1.99 22.93 -12.61
N GLU A 43 1.65 23.38 -11.40
CA GLU A 43 0.32 23.94 -11.10
C GLU A 43 0.01 25.18 -11.95
N LEU A 44 1.01 26.01 -12.24
CA LEU A 44 0.87 27.15 -13.14
C LEU A 44 0.58 26.71 -14.57
N LEU A 45 1.31 25.73 -15.11
CA LEU A 45 1.07 25.17 -16.45
C LEU A 45 -0.34 24.58 -16.59
N MET A 46 -0.84 23.91 -15.54
CA MET A 46 -2.22 23.41 -15.49
C MET A 46 -3.26 24.54 -15.44
N ARG A 47 -2.96 25.66 -14.78
CA ARG A 47 -3.85 26.84 -14.74
C ARG A 47 -3.85 27.64 -16.03
N LEU A 48 -2.71 27.68 -16.72
CA LEU A 48 -2.56 28.33 -18.02
C LEU A 48 -3.19 27.53 -19.17
N GLY A 49 -3.71 26.33 -18.91
CA GLY A 49 -4.39 25.50 -19.91
C GLY A 49 -3.46 24.74 -20.85
N VAL A 50 -2.14 24.77 -20.60
CA VAL A 50 -1.15 24.02 -21.39
C VAL A 50 -1.25 22.51 -21.10
N ILE A 51 -1.51 22.16 -19.84
CA ILE A 51 -1.70 20.79 -19.39
C ILE A 51 -3.17 20.61 -18.99
N HIS A 52 -3.82 19.59 -19.56
CA HIS A 52 -5.20 19.26 -19.22
C HIS A 52 -5.32 18.92 -17.73
N ARG A 53 -6.09 19.72 -17.00
CA ARG A 53 -6.38 19.51 -15.58
C ARG A 53 -7.75 18.88 -15.45
N ASP A 54 -7.79 17.57 -15.19
CA ASP A 54 -9.02 16.94 -14.76
C ASP A 54 -9.30 17.32 -13.29
N LYS A 55 -10.44 17.98 -13.06
CA LYS A 55 -10.87 18.36 -11.70
C LYS A 55 -11.23 17.14 -10.84
N GLN A 56 -11.46 15.99 -11.47
CA GLN A 56 -11.84 14.75 -10.80
C GLN A 56 -10.63 13.93 -10.34
N ILE A 57 -9.46 14.12 -10.97
CA ILE A 57 -8.24 13.39 -10.64
C ILE A 57 -7.26 14.38 -10.00
N PRO A 58 -7.17 14.45 -8.66
CA PRO A 58 -6.24 15.35 -7.99
C PRO A 58 -4.80 14.78 -8.09
N VAL A 59 -4.20 14.85 -9.28
CA VAL A 59 -2.87 14.29 -9.59
C VAL A 59 -1.83 14.70 -8.56
N LEU A 60 -1.87 15.97 -8.14
CA LEU A 60 -0.94 16.50 -7.14
C LEU A 60 -1.08 15.82 -5.77
N LEU A 61 -2.32 15.50 -5.37
CA LEU A 61 -2.60 14.79 -4.12
C LEU A 61 -2.17 13.32 -4.20
N ILE A 62 -2.36 12.69 -5.37
CA ILE A 62 -1.89 11.31 -5.62
C ILE A 62 -0.36 11.27 -5.53
N MET A 63 0.32 12.19 -6.23
CA MET A 63 1.77 12.33 -6.16
C MET A 63 2.24 12.61 -4.73
N ALA A 64 1.53 13.45 -3.99
CA ALA A 64 1.84 13.71 -2.59
C ALA A 64 1.78 12.45 -1.74
N GLY A 65 0.71 11.66 -1.90
CA GLY A 65 0.55 10.39 -1.19
C GLY A 65 1.66 9.39 -1.54
N ILE A 66 2.03 9.28 -2.81
CA ILE A 66 3.12 8.41 -3.27
C ILE A 66 4.45 8.89 -2.67
N MET A 67 4.78 10.18 -2.80
CA MET A 67 6.03 10.74 -2.27
C MET A 67 6.14 10.57 -0.75
N LEU A 68 5.07 10.89 -0.02
CA LEU A 68 5.01 10.74 1.43
C LEU A 68 5.19 9.28 1.83
N SER A 69 4.53 8.35 1.15
CA SER A 69 4.65 6.91 1.44
C SER A 69 6.07 6.39 1.15
N THR A 70 6.65 6.76 0.02
CA THR A 70 8.00 6.33 -0.38
C THR A 70 9.07 6.87 0.56
N LEU A 71 9.05 8.17 0.83
CA LEU A 71 10.03 8.81 1.71
C LEU A 71 9.90 8.32 3.15
N HIS A 72 8.68 8.25 3.68
CA HIS A 72 8.47 7.81 5.06
C HIS A 72 8.97 6.37 5.29
N GLN A 73 8.59 5.43 4.42
CA GLN A 73 9.00 4.03 4.59
C GLN A 73 10.50 3.83 4.34
N SER A 74 11.07 4.49 3.32
CA SER A 74 12.50 4.37 3.03
C SER A 74 13.38 5.00 4.10
N SER A 75 13.00 6.17 4.63
CA SER A 75 13.74 6.83 5.69
C SER A 75 13.69 6.08 7.02
N LEU A 76 12.59 5.39 7.34
CA LEU A 76 12.57 4.45 8.48
C LEU A 76 13.60 3.34 8.32
N GLY A 77 13.75 2.75 7.12
CA GLY A 77 14.81 1.77 6.87
C GLY A 77 16.23 2.38 6.99
N THR A 78 16.39 3.65 6.59
CA THR A 78 17.66 4.38 6.74
C THR A 78 18.01 4.61 8.21
N LEU A 79 17.02 4.90 9.07
CA LEU A 79 17.21 5.07 10.51
C LEU A 79 17.87 3.84 11.14
N PHE A 80 17.42 2.64 10.78
CA PHE A 80 18.03 1.40 11.28
C PHE A 80 19.41 1.12 10.68
N LEU A 81 19.62 1.49 9.42
CA LEU A 81 20.91 1.34 8.76
C LEU A 81 22.02 2.19 9.45
N ILE A 82 21.70 3.41 9.87
CA ILE A 82 22.67 4.31 10.52
C ILE A 82 22.88 4.01 12.00
N SER A 83 22.07 3.12 12.59
CA SER A 83 22.01 2.94 14.04
C SER A 83 23.22 2.23 14.64
N ASP A 84 24.15 1.68 13.85
CA ASP A 84 25.36 0.91 14.24
C ASP A 84 25.17 -0.31 15.18
N LYS A 85 23.98 -0.49 15.76
CA LYS A 85 23.59 -1.53 16.73
C LYS A 85 22.85 -2.71 16.14
N LEU A 86 22.71 -2.74 14.82
CA LEU A 86 21.91 -3.76 14.13
C LEU A 86 22.72 -5.05 13.92
N LEU A 87 22.18 -6.17 14.36
CA LEU A 87 22.81 -7.49 14.27
C LEU A 87 22.99 -7.93 12.81
N PRO A 88 24.03 -8.76 12.52
CA PRO A 88 24.37 -9.15 11.16
C PRO A 88 23.19 -9.70 10.36
N VAL A 89 22.38 -10.59 10.92
CA VAL A 89 21.25 -11.23 10.21
C VAL A 89 20.18 -10.22 9.73
N TRP A 90 20.04 -9.07 10.40
CA TRP A 90 19.08 -8.01 10.05
C TRP A 90 19.72 -6.87 9.24
N TYR A 91 21.04 -6.70 9.32
CA TYR A 91 21.76 -5.65 8.63
C TYR A 91 21.75 -5.81 7.11
N SER A 92 21.48 -4.73 6.38
CA SER A 92 21.61 -4.70 4.92
C SER A 92 21.80 -3.27 4.44
N ALA A 93 22.72 -3.05 3.49
CA ALA A 93 22.87 -1.76 2.83
C ALA A 93 21.58 -1.34 2.07
N PHE A 94 20.72 -2.30 1.74
CA PHE A 94 19.46 -2.09 1.04
C PHE A 94 18.24 -1.99 1.97
N LEU A 95 18.43 -1.87 3.30
CA LEU A 95 17.35 -1.69 4.27
C LEU A 95 16.31 -0.62 3.87
N PRO A 96 16.68 0.57 3.37
CA PRO A 96 15.70 1.57 2.93
C PRO A 96 14.76 1.05 1.83
N ALA A 97 15.32 0.37 0.83
CA ALA A 97 14.55 -0.23 -0.26
C ALA A 97 13.70 -1.41 0.21
N MET A 98 14.21 -2.24 1.12
CA MET A 98 13.48 -3.36 1.71
C MET A 98 12.28 -2.89 2.53
N PHE A 99 12.42 -1.82 3.32
CA PHE A 99 11.32 -1.24 4.08
C PHE A 99 10.23 -0.66 3.18
N PHE A 100 10.62 -0.01 2.08
CA PHE A 100 9.68 0.48 1.08
C PHE A 100 8.95 -0.67 0.38
N LEU A 101 9.69 -1.68 -0.10
CA LEU A 101 9.10 -2.82 -0.78
C LEU A 101 8.16 -3.62 0.12
N SER A 102 8.49 -3.78 1.40
CA SER A 102 7.61 -4.44 2.37
C SER A 102 6.31 -3.66 2.59
N ALA A 103 6.34 -2.32 2.51
CA ALA A 103 5.14 -1.50 2.57
C ALA A 103 4.29 -1.60 1.30
N VAL A 104 4.92 -1.65 0.11
CA VAL A 104 4.23 -1.88 -1.17
C VAL A 104 3.55 -3.25 -1.19
N LEU A 105 4.19 -4.27 -0.62
CA LEU A 105 3.64 -5.61 -0.45
C LEU A 105 2.43 -5.60 0.50
N VAL A 106 2.53 -4.96 1.66
CA VAL A 106 1.45 -5.01 2.66
C VAL A 106 0.25 -4.14 2.31
N ALA A 107 0.42 -3.04 1.57
CA ALA A 107 -0.67 -2.16 1.18
C ALA A 107 -1.89 -2.90 0.56
N PRO A 108 -1.73 -3.77 -0.46
CA PRO A 108 -2.85 -4.57 -0.98
C PRO A 108 -3.41 -5.57 0.05
N ALA A 109 -2.57 -6.15 0.92
CA ALA A 109 -3.03 -7.07 1.96
C ALA A 109 -3.92 -6.36 3.00
N THR A 110 -3.53 -5.17 3.46
CA THR A 110 -4.36 -4.38 4.40
C THR A 110 -5.67 -3.94 3.75
N VAL A 111 -5.66 -3.56 2.46
CA VAL A 111 -6.90 -3.24 1.72
C VAL A 111 -7.84 -4.45 1.68
N ILE A 112 -7.30 -5.67 1.46
CA ILE A 112 -8.11 -6.90 1.52
C ILE A 112 -8.72 -7.07 2.92
N LEU A 113 -7.93 -6.94 4.00
CA LEU A 113 -8.42 -7.08 5.37
C LEU A 113 -9.49 -6.05 5.70
N GLU A 114 -9.22 -4.77 5.42
CA GLU A 114 -10.15 -3.66 5.67
C GLU A 114 -11.46 -3.83 4.88
N SER A 115 -11.38 -4.27 3.63
CA SER A 115 -12.57 -4.52 2.80
C SER A 115 -13.41 -5.68 3.36
N LEU A 116 -12.77 -6.76 3.81
CA LEU A 116 -13.46 -7.92 4.40
C LEU A 116 -14.09 -7.59 5.75
N TRP A 117 -13.39 -6.84 6.61
CA TRP A 117 -13.90 -6.44 7.92
C TRP A 117 -14.97 -5.35 7.82
N SER A 118 -14.80 -4.35 6.95
CA SER A 118 -15.81 -3.31 6.73
C SER A 118 -17.08 -3.90 6.10
N SER A 119 -16.97 -4.79 5.11
CA SER A 119 -18.11 -5.52 4.54
C SER A 119 -18.91 -6.24 5.62
N ARG A 120 -18.24 -6.94 6.54
CA ARG A 120 -18.91 -7.57 7.70
C ARG A 120 -19.51 -6.57 8.67
N ALA A 121 -18.76 -5.54 9.06
CA ALA A 121 -19.17 -4.57 10.08
C ALA A 121 -20.34 -3.69 9.63
N PHE A 122 -20.45 -3.40 8.33
CA PHE A 122 -21.52 -2.60 7.73
C PHE A 122 -22.59 -3.45 7.04
N GLY A 123 -22.50 -4.78 7.07
CA GLY A 123 -23.48 -5.70 6.49
C GLY A 123 -23.61 -5.59 4.96
N ARG A 124 -22.51 -5.34 4.25
CA ARG A 124 -22.49 -5.13 2.79
C ARG A 124 -21.86 -6.29 2.04
N GLU A 125 -22.23 -6.45 0.77
CA GLU A 125 -21.53 -7.37 -0.13
C GLU A 125 -20.07 -6.94 -0.30
N THR A 126 -19.17 -7.92 -0.21
CA THR A 126 -17.75 -7.69 -0.44
C THR A 126 -17.51 -7.51 -1.94
N GLU A 127 -16.71 -6.52 -2.35
CA GLU A 127 -16.26 -6.34 -3.74
C GLU A 127 -15.23 -7.41 -4.15
N THR A 128 -15.63 -8.68 -4.12
CA THR A 128 -14.78 -9.85 -4.36
C THR A 128 -14.01 -9.77 -5.68
N ARG A 129 -14.63 -9.23 -6.74
CA ARG A 129 -13.96 -9.01 -8.04
C ARG A 129 -12.75 -8.06 -7.94
N LEU A 130 -12.84 -7.01 -7.13
CA LEU A 130 -11.72 -6.09 -6.90
C LEU A 130 -10.64 -6.79 -6.08
N LEU A 131 -11.03 -7.51 -5.02
CA LEU A 131 -10.10 -8.23 -4.16
C LEU A 131 -9.31 -9.32 -4.92
N TYR A 132 -9.95 -10.04 -5.84
CA TYR A 132 -9.28 -11.03 -6.69
C TYR A 132 -8.30 -10.40 -7.68
N ARG A 133 -8.61 -9.20 -8.20
CA ARG A 133 -7.65 -8.47 -9.05
C ARG A 133 -6.43 -8.03 -8.25
N LEU A 134 -6.66 -7.57 -7.02
CA LEU A 134 -5.60 -7.15 -6.11
C LEU A 134 -4.72 -8.33 -5.67
N SER A 135 -5.34 -9.48 -5.37
CA SER A 135 -4.64 -10.70 -4.99
C SER A 135 -3.73 -11.22 -6.11
N ARG A 136 -4.03 -10.95 -7.38
CA ARG A 136 -3.18 -11.38 -8.51
C ARG A 136 -1.82 -10.67 -8.55
N LEU A 137 -1.72 -9.48 -7.96
CA LEU A 137 -0.45 -8.74 -7.87
C LEU A 137 0.40 -9.20 -6.67
N MET A 138 -0.23 -9.82 -5.67
CA MET A 138 0.43 -10.19 -4.43
C MET A 138 1.62 -11.15 -4.61
N PRO A 139 1.54 -12.22 -5.42
CA PRO A 139 2.66 -13.13 -5.63
C PRO A 139 3.89 -12.44 -6.20
N VAL A 140 3.71 -11.42 -7.06
CA VAL A 140 4.83 -10.68 -7.65
C VAL A 140 5.56 -9.87 -6.58
N PHE A 141 4.83 -9.12 -5.75
CA PHE A 141 5.45 -8.33 -4.68
C PHE A 141 6.08 -9.19 -3.59
N ILE A 142 5.39 -10.26 -3.16
CA ILE A 142 5.92 -11.19 -2.16
C ILE A 142 7.14 -11.94 -2.70
N GLY A 143 7.06 -12.43 -3.94
CA GLY A 143 8.17 -13.11 -4.60
C GLY A 143 9.39 -12.22 -4.76
N LEU A 144 9.20 -10.97 -5.21
CA LEU A 144 10.28 -10.00 -5.34
C LEU A 144 10.92 -9.68 -3.97
N TYR A 145 10.11 -9.47 -2.94
CA TYR A 145 10.60 -9.22 -1.59
C TYR A 145 11.41 -10.41 -1.04
N LEU A 146 10.87 -11.63 -1.12
CA LEU A 146 11.55 -12.84 -0.68
C LEU A 146 12.86 -13.09 -1.43
N LEU A 147 12.86 -12.85 -2.75
CA LEU A 147 14.06 -12.96 -3.58
C LEU A 147 15.14 -11.99 -3.12
N LEU A 148 14.79 -10.70 -2.97
CA LEU A 148 15.75 -9.67 -2.54
C LEU A 148 16.23 -9.91 -1.11
N ARG A 149 15.33 -10.31 -0.19
CA ARG A 149 15.68 -10.63 1.20
C ARG A 149 16.67 -11.79 1.29
N THR A 150 16.45 -12.83 0.49
CA THR A 150 17.32 -14.01 0.50
C THR A 150 18.64 -13.72 -0.21
N ALA A 151 18.60 -13.03 -1.36
CA ALA A 151 19.79 -12.63 -2.10
C ALA A 151 20.71 -11.73 -1.26
N ASP A 152 20.14 -10.80 -0.49
CA ASP A 152 20.88 -9.92 0.40
C ASP A 152 21.68 -10.69 1.47
N VAL A 153 21.11 -11.74 2.06
CA VAL A 153 21.80 -12.60 3.03
C VAL A 153 22.89 -13.42 2.36
N VAL A 154 22.62 -13.97 1.18
CA VAL A 154 23.57 -14.81 0.42
C VAL A 154 24.76 -13.99 -0.06
N ILE A 155 24.52 -12.86 -0.71
CA ILE A 155 25.56 -11.95 -1.23
C ILE A 155 26.34 -11.33 -0.07
N GLY A 156 25.66 -11.03 1.04
CA GLY A 156 26.30 -10.51 2.25
C GLY A 156 27.14 -11.54 3.02
N GLY A 157 27.14 -12.83 2.63
CA GLY A 157 27.91 -13.87 3.30
C GLY A 157 27.38 -14.27 4.69
N ARG A 158 26.12 -13.91 5.01
CA ARG A 158 25.52 -14.05 6.35
C ARG A 158 24.61 -15.27 6.48
N VAL A 159 24.78 -16.25 5.59
CA VAL A 159 23.97 -17.47 5.57
C VAL A 159 24.17 -18.31 6.83
N LEU A 160 25.35 -18.29 7.43
CA LEU A 160 25.60 -19.03 8.68
C LEU A 160 24.85 -18.39 9.87
N ASP A 161 24.66 -17.07 9.85
CA ASP A 161 23.91 -16.36 10.90
C ASP A 161 22.43 -16.76 10.90
N THR A 162 21.85 -17.06 9.73
CA THR A 162 20.46 -17.55 9.64
C THR A 162 20.30 -19.02 10.03
N VAL A 163 21.38 -19.79 10.18
CA VAL A 163 21.30 -21.20 10.63
C VAL A 163 21.56 -21.31 12.14
N SER A 164 22.07 -20.25 12.76
CA SER A 164 22.28 -20.21 14.20
C SER A 164 20.95 -20.29 14.97
N VAL A 165 20.97 -20.96 16.14
CA VAL A 165 19.79 -21.09 17.01
C VAL A 165 19.74 -19.88 17.95
N THR A 166 19.45 -18.73 17.37
CA THR A 166 19.35 -17.45 18.08
C THR A 166 18.00 -16.77 17.83
N PRO A 167 17.50 -15.94 18.75
CA PRO A 167 16.19 -15.27 18.58
C PRO A 167 16.08 -14.48 17.27
N GLU A 168 17.15 -13.82 16.84
CA GLU A 168 17.22 -13.03 15.62
C GLU A 168 17.10 -13.88 14.35
N SER A 169 17.71 -15.07 14.34
CA SER A 169 17.60 -16.06 13.27
C SER A 169 16.18 -16.66 13.23
N MET A 170 15.60 -16.97 14.39
CA MET A 170 14.23 -17.47 14.50
C MET A 170 13.20 -16.46 13.97
N TRP A 171 13.34 -15.16 14.27
CA TRP A 171 12.47 -14.11 13.73
C TRP A 171 12.63 -13.97 12.21
N TRP A 172 13.84 -14.13 11.69
CA TRP A 172 14.09 -14.09 10.26
C TRP A 172 13.37 -15.26 9.56
N TRP A 173 13.50 -16.48 10.07
CA TRP A 173 12.78 -17.63 9.52
C TRP A 173 11.27 -17.50 9.67
N LEU A 174 10.78 -16.96 10.78
CA LEU A 174 9.36 -16.70 10.98
C LEU A 174 8.82 -15.74 9.92
N GLU A 175 9.53 -14.65 9.63
CA GLU A 175 9.20 -13.72 8.54
C GLU A 175 9.10 -14.46 7.20
N ILE A 176 10.13 -15.23 6.85
CA ILE A 176 10.18 -15.96 5.58
C ILE A 176 9.06 -17.00 5.48
N MET A 177 8.78 -17.76 6.54
CA MET A 177 7.72 -18.76 6.56
C MET A 177 6.32 -18.13 6.42
N LEU A 178 6.06 -17.01 7.10
CA LEU A 178 4.80 -16.29 6.97
C LEU A 178 4.59 -15.77 5.55
N LEU A 179 5.63 -15.19 4.94
CA LEU A 179 5.56 -14.69 3.57
C LEU A 179 5.48 -15.80 2.52
N ILE A 180 6.16 -16.93 2.72
CA ILE A 180 5.99 -18.12 1.88
C ILE A 180 4.55 -18.66 2.02
N GLY A 181 4.01 -18.67 3.23
CA GLY A 181 2.61 -19.03 3.47
C GLY A 181 1.65 -18.10 2.71
N ALA A 182 1.84 -16.78 2.82
CA ALA A 182 1.05 -15.80 2.07
C ALA A 182 1.20 -15.99 0.55
N LEU A 183 2.42 -16.21 0.06
CA LEU A 183 2.71 -16.49 -1.34
C LEU A 183 1.98 -17.74 -1.81
N SER A 184 2.01 -18.83 -1.04
CA SER A 184 1.35 -20.09 -1.40
C SER A 184 -0.16 -19.91 -1.56
N VAL A 185 -0.78 -19.10 -0.70
CA VAL A 185 -2.21 -18.79 -0.74
C VAL A 185 -2.56 -17.92 -1.95
N PHE A 186 -1.78 -16.87 -2.21
CA PHE A 186 -2.06 -15.95 -3.32
C PHE A 186 -1.65 -16.48 -4.68
N ALA A 187 -0.64 -17.35 -4.75
CA ALA A 187 -0.21 -18.01 -5.98
C ALA A 187 -1.17 -19.13 -6.41
N THR A 188 -1.96 -19.69 -5.47
CA THR A 188 -2.93 -20.74 -5.76
C THR A 188 -4.31 -20.12 -6.04
N PRO A 189 -4.82 -20.18 -7.29
CA PRO A 189 -6.10 -19.58 -7.66
C PRO A 189 -7.27 -20.09 -6.81
N GLU A 190 -7.28 -21.39 -6.48
CA GLU A 190 -8.37 -22.04 -5.74
C GLU A 190 -8.52 -21.50 -4.30
N LEU A 191 -7.41 -21.07 -3.69
CA LEU A 191 -7.42 -20.43 -2.37
C LEU A 191 -7.73 -18.94 -2.48
N SER A 192 -7.04 -18.24 -3.37
CA SER A 192 -7.20 -16.79 -3.55
C SER A 192 -8.57 -16.36 -4.09
N HIS A 193 -9.33 -17.26 -4.74
CA HIS A 193 -10.73 -17.02 -5.15
C HIS A 193 -11.76 -17.33 -4.05
N ARG A 194 -11.32 -17.66 -2.84
CA ARG A 194 -12.20 -17.85 -1.67
C ARG A 194 -11.97 -16.71 -0.68
N THR A 195 -13.05 -16.19 -0.10
CA THR A 195 -12.98 -15.16 0.95
C THR A 195 -12.10 -15.58 2.12
N GLY A 196 -12.14 -16.87 2.51
CA GLY A 196 -11.27 -17.41 3.55
C GLY A 196 -9.79 -17.42 3.17
N GLY A 197 -9.45 -17.76 1.92
CA GLY A 197 -8.08 -17.72 1.44
C GLY A 197 -7.55 -16.30 1.32
N LEU A 198 -8.35 -15.35 0.83
CA LEU A 198 -7.99 -13.92 0.84
C LEU A 198 -7.68 -13.42 2.26
N LEU A 199 -8.52 -13.78 3.24
CA LEU A 199 -8.31 -13.42 4.64
C LEU A 199 -7.00 -13.99 5.18
N VAL A 200 -6.78 -15.31 5.00
CA VAL A 200 -5.58 -16.00 5.50
C VAL A 200 -4.32 -15.46 4.83
N GLY A 201 -4.31 -15.31 3.51
CA GLY A 201 -3.17 -14.77 2.77
C GLY A 201 -2.83 -13.35 3.20
N ALA A 202 -3.84 -12.50 3.38
CA ALA A 202 -3.63 -11.13 3.82
C ALA A 202 -3.16 -11.04 5.28
N LEU A 203 -3.70 -11.86 6.19
CA LEU A 203 -3.23 -11.97 7.57
C LEU A 203 -1.77 -12.43 7.63
N LEU A 204 -1.39 -13.43 6.84
CA LEU A 204 -0.01 -13.92 6.77
C LEU A 204 0.95 -12.84 6.24
N ALA A 205 0.55 -12.10 5.21
CA ALA A 205 1.36 -11.00 4.65
C ALA A 205 1.56 -9.87 5.67
N VAL A 206 0.50 -9.45 6.37
CA VAL A 206 0.57 -8.43 7.43
C VAL A 206 1.39 -8.93 8.61
N ALA A 207 1.19 -10.17 9.04
CA ALA A 207 1.99 -10.79 10.10
C ALA A 207 3.48 -10.85 9.73
N GLY A 208 3.81 -11.20 8.48
CA GLY A 208 5.19 -11.17 7.98
C GLY A 208 5.83 -9.79 8.10
N LEU A 209 5.09 -8.71 7.78
CA LEU A 209 5.58 -7.35 8.00
C LEU A 209 5.74 -7.01 9.49
N VAL A 210 4.80 -7.39 10.35
CA VAL A 210 4.91 -7.14 11.80
C VAL A 210 6.14 -7.84 12.37
N VAL A 211 6.40 -9.08 11.96
CA VAL A 211 7.61 -9.82 12.32
C VAL A 211 8.85 -9.14 11.75
N ASN A 212 8.82 -8.63 10.53
CA ASN A 212 9.93 -7.85 9.98
C ASN A 212 10.21 -6.57 10.80
N ARG A 213 9.16 -5.81 11.15
CA ARG A 213 9.30 -4.54 11.88
C ARG A 213 9.79 -4.75 13.31
N THR A 214 9.23 -5.73 14.02
CA THR A 214 9.70 -6.11 15.36
C THR A 214 11.07 -6.80 15.32
N GLY A 215 11.35 -7.56 14.25
CA GLY A 215 12.62 -8.19 13.98
C GLY A 215 13.73 -7.17 13.84
N VAL A 216 13.56 -6.13 13.02
CA VAL A 216 14.57 -5.06 12.87
C VAL A 216 14.62 -4.16 14.11
N ALA A 217 13.48 -3.75 14.67
CA ALA A 217 13.44 -2.70 15.68
C ALA A 217 13.67 -3.19 17.12
N MET A 218 13.37 -4.46 17.42
CA MET A 218 13.45 -5.00 18.78
C MET A 218 14.46 -6.14 18.87
N VAL A 219 14.32 -7.18 18.04
CA VAL A 219 15.13 -8.41 18.15
C VAL A 219 16.52 -8.22 17.55
N GLY A 220 16.61 -7.51 16.44
CA GLY A 220 17.83 -7.27 15.68
C GLY A 220 18.69 -6.15 16.25
N MET A 221 18.19 -5.41 17.24
CA MET A 221 18.92 -4.32 17.89
C MET A 221 19.63 -4.83 19.13
N SER A 222 20.96 -4.73 19.17
CA SER A 222 21.75 -5.08 20.35
C SER A 222 22.61 -3.90 20.78
N VAL A 223 22.40 -3.46 22.02
CA VAL A 223 23.20 -2.40 22.66
C VAL A 223 23.85 -3.04 23.88
N PRO A 224 25.18 -3.26 23.89
CA PRO A 224 25.87 -3.98 24.96
C PRO A 224 25.59 -3.45 26.37
N GLU A 225 25.33 -2.15 26.47
CA GLU A 225 25.10 -1.45 27.73
C GLU A 225 23.68 -1.66 28.31
N TYR A 226 22.74 -2.18 27.52
CA TYR A 226 21.34 -2.33 27.93
C TYR A 226 20.83 -3.77 27.75
N ALA A 227 19.90 -4.16 28.61
CA ALA A 227 19.20 -5.43 28.44
C ALA A 227 18.35 -5.42 27.16
N ALA A 228 18.11 -6.62 26.61
CA ALA A 228 17.20 -6.78 25.48
C ALA A 228 15.83 -6.17 25.80
N TYR A 229 15.30 -5.39 24.85
CA TYR A 229 14.04 -4.68 25.04
C TYR A 229 12.87 -5.67 25.11
N VAL A 230 12.05 -5.51 26.14
CA VAL A 230 10.77 -6.22 26.30
C VAL A 230 9.69 -5.17 26.53
N PRO A 231 8.62 -5.15 25.71
CA PRO A 231 7.61 -4.12 25.81
C PRO A 231 6.90 -4.19 27.15
N ALA A 232 6.75 -3.04 27.81
CA ALA A 232 5.97 -2.96 29.03
C ALA A 232 4.48 -3.19 28.73
N TRP A 233 3.74 -3.75 29.70
CA TRP A 233 2.30 -3.97 29.53
C TRP A 233 1.55 -2.66 29.18
N SER A 234 2.02 -1.53 29.71
CA SER A 234 1.49 -0.20 29.42
C SER A 234 1.71 0.21 27.96
N GLU A 235 2.85 -0.12 27.35
CA GLU A 235 3.14 0.18 25.95
C GLU A 235 2.21 -0.61 25.01
N VAL A 236 1.89 -1.85 25.37
CA VAL A 236 0.91 -2.67 24.64
C VAL A 236 -0.48 -2.04 24.71
N VAL A 237 -0.90 -1.58 25.90
CA VAL A 237 -2.20 -0.91 26.09
C VAL A 237 -2.27 0.42 25.33
N ILE A 238 -1.22 1.23 25.37
CA ILE A 238 -1.13 2.50 24.62
C ILE A 238 -1.24 2.22 23.12
N THR A 239 -0.51 1.22 22.62
CA THR A 239 -0.55 0.82 21.21
C THR A 239 -1.96 0.38 20.80
N ALA A 240 -2.61 -0.47 21.61
CA ALA A 240 -4.00 -0.88 21.38
C ALA A 240 -4.98 0.31 21.40
N GLY A 241 -4.73 1.30 22.27
CA GLY A 241 -5.48 2.55 22.32
C GLY A 241 -5.38 3.35 21.03
N ILE A 242 -4.17 3.50 20.48
CA ILE A 242 -3.93 4.20 19.21
C ILE A 242 -4.68 3.50 18.06
N PHE A 243 -4.60 2.18 17.96
CA PHE A 243 -5.36 1.41 16.96
C PHE A 243 -6.87 1.58 17.13
N SER A 244 -7.36 1.57 18.37
CA SER A 244 -8.78 1.76 18.67
C SER A 244 -9.27 3.14 18.23
N ILE A 245 -8.48 4.19 18.47
CA ILE A 245 -8.78 5.55 18.01
C ILE A 245 -8.83 5.61 16.47
N ALA A 246 -7.88 4.97 15.79
CA ALA A 246 -7.86 4.93 14.33
C ALA A 246 -9.11 4.24 13.76
N ILE A 247 -9.52 3.11 14.34
CA ILE A 247 -10.74 2.38 13.95
C ILE A 247 -11.98 3.24 14.20
N LEU A 248 -12.07 3.91 15.34
CA LEU A 248 -13.18 4.81 15.67
C LEU A 248 -13.25 6.02 14.73
N ALA A 249 -12.10 6.60 14.38
CA ALA A 249 -12.00 7.68 13.40
C ALA A 249 -12.47 7.21 12.02
N TYR A 250 -11.99 6.04 11.55
CA TYR A 250 -12.43 5.44 10.29
C TYR A 250 -13.94 5.20 10.27
N ARG A 251 -14.49 4.56 11.33
CA ARG A 251 -15.93 4.31 11.46
C ARG A 251 -16.73 5.60 11.42
N SER A 252 -16.28 6.62 12.15
CA SER A 252 -16.90 7.95 12.14
C SER A 252 -16.92 8.49 10.71
N ILE A 253 -15.76 8.62 10.06
CA ILE A 253 -15.67 9.15 8.69
C ILE A 253 -16.57 8.37 7.72
N ALA A 254 -16.54 7.03 7.77
CA ALA A 254 -17.35 6.16 6.92
C ALA A 254 -18.86 6.28 7.15
N THR A 255 -19.30 6.73 8.33
CA THR A 255 -20.71 6.94 8.65
C THR A 255 -21.20 8.33 8.21
N TRP A 256 -20.34 9.34 8.35
CA TRP A 256 -20.70 10.75 8.08
C TRP A 256 -20.45 11.18 6.62
N PHE A 257 -19.58 10.49 5.89
CA PHE A 257 -19.24 10.82 4.50
C PHE A 257 -19.62 9.69 3.53
N PRO A 258 -20.02 10.01 2.28
CA PRO A 258 -20.25 9.02 1.23
C PRO A 258 -18.91 8.49 0.70
N VAL A 259 -18.24 7.66 1.51
CA VAL A 259 -16.95 7.03 1.17
C VAL A 259 -17.14 5.87 0.19
N PHE A 260 -18.29 5.21 0.27
CA PHE A 260 -18.66 4.12 -0.62
C PHE A 260 -19.55 4.70 -1.72
N ALA A 261 -19.10 4.60 -2.98
CA ALA A 261 -19.87 5.07 -4.11
C ALA A 261 -21.23 4.33 -4.15
N GLU A 262 -22.32 5.10 -4.18
CA GLU A 262 -23.64 4.54 -4.50
C GLU A 262 -23.67 4.19 -5.99
N GLY A 263 -23.57 2.89 -6.30
CA GLY A 263 -23.81 2.38 -7.65
C GLY A 263 -22.62 2.44 -8.61
N PRO A 264 -22.66 1.65 -9.69
CA PRO A 264 -21.49 1.37 -10.51
C PRO A 264 -20.99 2.65 -11.18
N VAL A 265 -19.77 3.05 -10.83
CA VAL A 265 -18.96 3.93 -11.67
C VAL A 265 -18.98 3.31 -13.05
N GLY A 266 -19.58 4.02 -14.01
CA GLY A 266 -19.86 3.56 -15.37
C GLY A 266 -18.62 2.96 -16.03
N LEU A 267 -18.44 1.66 -15.83
CA LEU A 267 -17.89 0.81 -16.86
C LEU A 267 -18.90 0.91 -17.98
N VAL A 268 -18.48 1.56 -19.07
CA VAL A 268 -19.11 1.47 -20.39
C VAL A 268 -19.86 0.16 -20.45
N GLN A 269 -21.19 0.26 -20.51
CA GLN A 269 -22.08 -0.85 -20.77
C GLN A 269 -21.45 -1.58 -21.95
N GLN A 270 -20.77 -2.70 -21.70
CA GLN A 270 -20.49 -3.63 -22.77
C GLN A 270 -21.88 -4.07 -23.17
N GLU A 271 -22.39 -3.49 -24.26
CA GLU A 271 -23.52 -4.05 -24.97
C GLU A 271 -23.21 -5.53 -25.09
N LYS A 272 -24.00 -6.32 -24.36
CA LYS A 272 -24.10 -7.75 -24.55
C LYS A 272 -24.22 -7.93 -26.07
N PRO A 273 -23.29 -8.62 -26.76
CA PRO A 273 -23.42 -8.81 -28.19
C PRO A 273 -24.80 -9.41 -28.42
N GLU A 274 -25.66 -8.69 -29.14
CA GLU A 274 -26.92 -9.28 -29.58
C GLU A 274 -26.52 -10.59 -30.28
N PRO A 275 -27.13 -11.73 -29.92
CA PRO A 275 -26.84 -12.98 -30.60
C PRO A 275 -27.08 -12.73 -32.09
N MET A 276 -26.10 -13.06 -32.94
CA MET A 276 -26.08 -12.74 -34.37
C MET A 276 -27.39 -13.14 -35.11
N ALA A 277 -28.12 -14.11 -34.58
CA ALA A 277 -29.45 -14.50 -35.03
C ALA A 277 -30.53 -13.38 -34.93
N ALA A 278 -30.46 -12.51 -33.92
CA ALA A 278 -31.41 -11.41 -33.72
C ALA A 278 -31.14 -10.22 -34.64
N ALA A 279 -29.86 -9.92 -34.93
CA ALA A 279 -29.47 -8.87 -35.88
C ALA A 279 -29.84 -9.22 -37.33
N VAL A 280 -29.66 -10.49 -37.72
CA VAL A 280 -30.05 -11.00 -39.05
C VAL A 280 -31.58 -11.10 -39.20
N ALA A 281 -32.32 -11.30 -38.11
CA ALA A 281 -33.78 -11.29 -38.15
C ALA A 281 -34.33 -9.87 -38.39
N ARG A 282 -33.74 -8.83 -37.78
CA ARG A 282 -34.17 -7.43 -38.00
C ARG A 282 -33.86 -6.94 -39.41
N SER A 283 -32.70 -7.30 -39.97
CA SER A 283 -32.34 -6.89 -41.35
C SER A 283 -33.19 -7.56 -42.44
N ARG A 284 -33.97 -8.60 -42.11
CA ARG A 284 -34.92 -9.23 -43.04
C ARG A 284 -36.35 -8.68 -42.95
N THR A 285 -36.66 -7.90 -41.92
CA THR A 285 -38.02 -7.39 -41.67
C THR A 285 -38.24 -5.93 -42.04
N GLU A 286 -37.18 -5.19 -42.41
CA GLU A 286 -37.32 -3.82 -42.91
C GLU A 286 -37.59 -3.84 -44.43
N PRO A 287 -38.74 -3.32 -44.90
CA PRO A 287 -38.96 -3.13 -46.33
C PRO A 287 -38.09 -1.96 -46.83
N GLU A 288 -37.41 -2.15 -47.95
CA GLU A 288 -36.62 -1.11 -48.62
C GLU A 288 -37.43 0.17 -48.82
N PRO A 289 -36.87 1.36 -48.52
CA PRO A 289 -37.51 2.61 -48.89
C PRO A 289 -37.49 2.72 -50.42
N GLN A 290 -38.66 2.65 -51.04
CA GLN A 290 -38.84 2.95 -52.45
C GLN A 290 -38.41 4.40 -52.70
N GLY A 291 -37.38 4.56 -53.53
CA GLY A 291 -36.89 5.87 -53.95
C GLY A 291 -37.91 6.62 -54.82
N GLY A 292 -38.09 7.89 -54.48
CA GLY A 292 -38.76 8.92 -55.27
C GLY A 292 -38.08 10.25 -55.02
#